data_AF-A0A7S1D063-F1
#
_entry.id   AF-A0A7S1D063-F1
#
_cell.length_a   1.000
_cell.length_b   1.000
_cell.length_c   1.000
_cell.angle_alpha   90.00
_cell.angle_beta   90.00
_cell.angle_gamma   90.00
#
_symmetry.space_group_name_H-M   'P 1'
#
loop_
_entity.id
_entity.type
_entity.pdbx_description
1 polymer ?
#
loop_
_entity_poly.entity_id
_entity_poly.type
_entity_poly.pdbx_seq_one_letter_code
_entity_poly.pdbx_strand_id
1 'polypeptide(L)'
;DHSSVKQIAGRAGRRNSPYPIGEVTCRDPQDLDYMTKCMSTEIKPIQKAGLLPTAAHIEHFSGALHQYGLSKDFDNLNKVLGQFSDMATLKGNYFLCRQTPMHTIAKRLNNLNLSISDKYTLCMAPLSTNSEQAMTTLLKFAQKHSVGEASGLRGNTIPKP
;
A
#
# COMPACT_ATOMS: atom_id res chain seq x y z
N ASP A 1 14.22 15.37 -3.39
CA ASP A 1 14.60 14.14 -4.11
C ASP A 1 14.96 14.51 -5.55
N HIS A 2 16.20 14.26 -5.97
CA HIS A 2 16.70 14.69 -7.29
C HIS A 2 15.92 14.03 -8.44
N SER A 3 15.51 12.76 -8.28
CA SER A 3 14.74 12.05 -9.31
C SER A 3 13.37 12.69 -9.53
N SER A 4 12.67 13.03 -8.45
CA SER A 4 11.36 13.70 -8.52
C SER A 4 11.45 15.08 -9.18
N VAL A 5 12.49 15.85 -8.89
CA VAL A 5 12.74 17.15 -9.55
C VAL A 5 12.87 16.96 -11.07
N LYS A 6 13.69 16.01 -11.52
CA LYS A 6 13.87 15.71 -12.95
C LYS A 6 12.58 15.22 -13.62
N GLN A 7 11.79 14.39 -12.93
CA GLN A 7 10.50 13.91 -13.44
C GLN A 7 9.49 15.04 -13.66
N ILE A 8 9.48 16.04 -12.78
CA ILE A 8 8.62 17.22 -12.93
C ILE A 8 9.17 18.15 -14.00
N ALA A 9 10.47 18.44 -13.95
CA ALA A 9 11.16 19.33 -14.90
C ALA A 9 11.03 18.85 -16.35
N GLY A 10 11.21 17.56 -16.60
CA GLY A 10 11.07 16.95 -17.93
C GLY A 10 9.65 16.96 -18.50
N ARG A 11 8.65 17.50 -17.78
CA ARG A 11 7.33 17.77 -18.35
C ARG A 11 7.32 19.00 -19.25
N ALA A 12 8.27 19.93 -19.09
CA ALA A 12 8.48 21.03 -20.04
C ALA A 12 9.20 20.52 -21.29
N GLY A 13 8.87 21.05 -22.48
CA GLY A 13 9.58 20.68 -23.71
C GLY A 13 9.25 19.30 -24.29
N ARG A 14 8.07 18.72 -23.98
CA ARG A 14 7.68 17.40 -24.51
C ARG A 14 7.60 17.41 -26.04
N ARG A 15 7.89 16.26 -26.69
CA ARG A 15 7.94 16.09 -28.15
C ARG A 15 6.74 16.66 -28.94
N ASN A 16 5.54 16.69 -28.36
CA ASN A 16 4.32 17.21 -29.02
C ASN A 16 3.90 18.60 -28.50
N SER A 17 4.76 19.26 -27.75
CA SER A 17 4.58 20.64 -27.31
C SER A 17 4.91 21.59 -28.48
N PRO A 18 4.18 22.70 -28.65
CA PRO A 18 4.61 23.78 -29.55
C PRO A 18 5.91 24.45 -29.06
N TYR A 19 6.29 24.22 -27.81
CA TYR A 19 7.55 24.68 -27.20
C TYR A 19 8.52 23.48 -27.11
N PRO A 20 9.50 23.36 -28.03
CA PRO A 20 10.45 22.24 -28.04
C PRO A 20 11.54 22.35 -26.97
N ILE A 21 11.78 23.57 -26.46
CA ILE A 21 12.74 23.85 -25.39
C ILE A 21 11.96 23.97 -24.08
N GLY A 22 12.32 23.15 -23.10
CA GLY A 22 11.74 23.20 -21.76
C GLY A 22 12.58 24.05 -20.82
N GLU A 23 11.95 24.99 -20.14
CA GLU A 23 12.57 25.81 -19.11
C GLU A 23 11.99 25.46 -17.74
N VAL A 24 12.83 25.53 -16.71
CA VAL A 24 12.45 25.29 -15.32
C VAL A 24 13.10 26.32 -14.42
N THR A 25 12.35 26.77 -13.43
CA THR A 25 12.80 27.77 -12.46
C THR A 25 12.12 27.54 -11.12
N CYS A 26 12.57 28.23 -10.10
CA CYS A 26 11.97 28.22 -8.76
C CYS A 26 11.14 29.48 -8.54
N ARG A 27 10.16 29.41 -7.62
CA ARG A 27 9.42 30.59 -7.19
C ARG A 27 10.29 31.52 -6.35
N ASP A 28 11.06 30.97 -5.42
CA ASP A 28 12.03 31.71 -4.63
C ASP A 28 13.41 31.64 -5.31
N PRO A 29 14.08 32.77 -5.61
CA PRO A 29 15.41 32.77 -6.17
C PRO A 29 16.45 32.01 -5.34
N GLN A 30 16.28 31.92 -4.02
CA GLN A 30 17.21 31.20 -3.13
C GLN A 30 17.23 29.68 -3.40
N ASP A 31 16.15 29.14 -3.98
CA ASP A 31 16.05 27.72 -4.31
C ASP A 31 16.72 27.35 -5.65
N LEU A 32 17.14 28.33 -6.45
CA LEU A 32 17.69 28.08 -7.80
C LEU A 32 19.01 27.29 -7.76
N ASP A 33 19.85 27.54 -6.77
CA ASP A 33 21.11 26.80 -6.60
C ASP A 33 20.83 25.32 -6.31
N TYR A 34 19.83 25.05 -5.46
CA TYR A 34 19.41 23.68 -5.16
C TYR A 34 18.79 22.99 -6.38
N MET A 35 17.94 23.68 -7.15
CA MET A 35 17.37 23.17 -8.39
C MET A 35 18.46 22.81 -9.41
N THR A 36 19.42 23.71 -9.63
CA THR A 36 20.55 23.50 -10.55
C THR A 36 21.36 22.27 -10.14
N LYS A 37 21.65 22.13 -8.84
CA LYS A 37 22.31 20.95 -8.27
C LYS A 37 21.51 19.67 -8.51
N CYS A 38 20.19 19.69 -8.31
CA CYS A 38 19.33 18.53 -8.56
C CYS A 38 19.35 18.11 -10.03
N MET A 39 19.32 19.07 -10.96
CA MET A 39 19.31 18.81 -12.39
C MET A 39 20.66 18.25 -12.88
N SER A 40 21.78 18.73 -12.35
CA SER A 40 23.12 18.27 -12.71
C SER A 40 23.54 16.93 -12.07
N THR A 41 22.95 16.56 -10.93
CA THR A 41 23.30 15.32 -10.24
C THR A 41 22.85 14.07 -11.00
N GLU A 42 23.75 13.11 -11.24
CA GLU A 42 23.40 11.82 -11.84
C GLU A 42 22.54 10.96 -10.88
N ILE A 43 21.52 10.29 -11.42
CA ILE A 43 20.65 9.41 -10.63
C ILE A 43 21.30 8.05 -10.52
N LYS A 44 21.62 7.65 -9.29
CA LYS A 44 22.17 6.31 -9.01
C LYS A 44 21.15 5.23 -9.38
N PRO A 45 21.58 4.12 -10.00
CA PRO A 45 20.69 2.99 -10.28
C PRO A 45 20.07 2.41 -9.02
N ILE A 46 18.82 1.95 -9.12
CA ILE A 46 18.14 1.24 -8.03
C ILE A 46 18.87 -0.07 -7.70
N GLN A 47 19.13 -0.30 -6.41
CA GLN A 47 19.97 -1.42 -5.95
C GLN A 47 19.17 -2.64 -5.49
N LYS A 48 17.92 -2.45 -5.08
CA LYS A 48 17.08 -3.51 -4.53
C LYS A 48 15.64 -3.41 -5.00
N ALA A 49 14.96 -4.56 -5.06
CA ALA A 49 13.54 -4.67 -5.35
C ALA A 49 12.73 -5.01 -4.09
N GLY A 50 11.55 -4.42 -3.97
CA GLY A 50 10.63 -4.70 -2.87
C GLY A 50 9.87 -6.00 -3.09
N LEU A 51 9.73 -6.80 -2.04
CA LEU A 51 8.90 -8.00 -1.99
C LEU A 51 7.74 -7.79 -1.01
N LEU A 52 6.60 -8.36 -1.35
CA LEU A 52 5.43 -8.43 -0.49
C LEU A 52 4.99 -9.90 -0.38
N PRO A 53 4.65 -10.41 0.81
CA PRO A 53 4.10 -11.75 0.92
C PRO A 53 2.77 -11.85 0.17
N THR A 54 2.38 -13.06 -0.20
CA THR A 54 1.04 -13.33 -0.73
C THR A 54 0.12 -13.76 0.42
N ALA A 55 -1.19 -13.75 0.21
CA ALA A 55 -2.14 -14.30 1.19
C ALA A 55 -1.75 -15.74 1.58
N ALA A 56 -1.38 -16.58 0.60
CA ALA A 56 -0.96 -17.95 0.83
C ALA A 56 0.30 -18.09 1.70
N HIS A 57 1.27 -17.17 1.60
CA HIS A 57 2.44 -17.17 2.49
C HIS A 57 2.03 -16.88 3.95
N ILE A 58 1.14 -15.90 4.15
CA ILE A 58 0.67 -15.50 5.48
C ILE A 58 -0.21 -16.60 6.09
N GLU A 59 -1.08 -17.24 5.31
CA GLU A 59 -1.90 -18.36 5.78
C GLU A 59 -1.06 -19.57 6.18
N HIS A 60 -0.08 -19.96 5.36
CA HIS A 60 0.83 -21.05 5.73
C HIS A 60 1.61 -20.73 7.00
N PHE A 61 2.08 -19.50 7.13
CA PHE A 61 2.82 -19.08 8.31
C PHE A 61 1.94 -19.09 9.57
N SER A 62 0.71 -18.54 9.50
CA SER A 62 -0.29 -18.61 10.57
C SER A 62 -0.60 -20.06 10.97
N GLY A 63 -0.82 -20.95 9.99
CA GLY A 63 -1.05 -22.37 10.23
C GLY A 63 0.11 -23.05 10.94
N ALA A 64 1.36 -22.75 10.53
CA ALA A 64 2.55 -23.26 11.19
C ALA A 64 2.68 -22.74 12.64
N LEU A 65 2.40 -21.46 12.89
CA LEU A 65 2.41 -20.90 14.24
C LEU A 65 1.43 -21.65 15.17
N HIS A 66 0.24 -21.97 14.67
CA HIS A 66 -0.76 -22.74 15.41
C HIS A 66 -0.32 -24.20 15.62
N GLN A 67 0.09 -24.89 14.55
CA GLN A 67 0.46 -26.30 14.58
C GLN A 67 1.61 -26.59 15.56
N TYR A 68 2.61 -25.71 15.61
CA TYR A 68 3.79 -25.87 16.46
C TYR A 68 3.67 -25.13 17.80
N GLY A 69 2.52 -24.52 18.11
CA GLY A 69 2.29 -23.80 19.38
C GLY A 69 3.22 -22.60 19.60
N LEU A 70 3.70 -21.97 18.51
CA LEU A 70 4.67 -20.87 18.55
C LEU A 70 4.02 -19.51 18.86
N SER A 71 2.71 -19.38 18.67
CA SER A 71 1.96 -18.17 18.95
C SER A 71 0.52 -18.48 19.33
N LYS A 72 -0.03 -17.74 20.30
CA LYS A 72 -1.47 -17.79 20.64
C LYS A 72 -2.32 -16.89 19.75
N ASP A 73 -1.68 -15.95 19.05
CA ASP A 73 -2.33 -14.92 18.22
C ASP A 73 -2.30 -15.31 16.72
N PHE A 74 -2.41 -16.60 16.40
CA PHE A 74 -2.26 -17.09 15.02
C PHE A 74 -3.41 -16.65 14.10
N ASP A 75 -4.56 -16.27 14.65
CA ASP A 75 -5.74 -15.75 13.95
C ASP A 75 -5.77 -14.20 13.85
N ASN A 76 -4.86 -13.53 14.55
CA ASN A 76 -4.69 -12.09 14.53
C ASN A 76 -3.74 -11.68 13.39
N LEU A 77 -4.30 -11.34 12.24
CA LEU A 77 -3.52 -10.95 11.06
C LEU A 77 -2.47 -9.86 11.36
N ASN A 78 -2.76 -8.87 12.22
CA ASN A 78 -1.79 -7.82 12.52
C ASN A 78 -0.53 -8.38 13.21
N LYS A 79 -0.73 -9.33 14.14
CA LYS A 79 0.35 -10.00 14.86
C LYS A 79 1.12 -10.96 13.95
N VAL A 80 0.39 -11.75 13.14
CA VAL A 80 0.98 -12.65 12.15
C VAL A 80 1.87 -11.90 11.16
N LEU A 81 1.43 -10.75 10.63
CA LEU A 81 2.24 -9.92 9.72
C LEU A 81 3.51 -9.37 10.40
N GLY A 82 3.41 -9.02 11.68
CA GLY A 82 4.56 -8.55 12.46
C GLY A 82 5.60 -9.66 12.63
N GLN A 83 5.15 -10.81 13.14
CA GLN A 83 6.00 -12.00 13.30
C GLN A 83 6.61 -12.48 11.96
N PHE A 84 5.83 -12.45 10.88
CA PHE A 84 6.33 -12.78 9.55
C PHE A 84 7.46 -11.83 9.14
N SER A 85 7.28 -10.52 9.35
CA SER A 85 8.29 -9.51 9.01
C SER A 85 9.56 -9.68 9.85
N ASP A 86 9.43 -10.05 11.11
CA ASP A 86 10.56 -10.27 12.03
C ASP A 86 11.35 -11.56 11.68
N MET A 87 10.67 -12.58 11.15
CA MET A 87 11.27 -13.88 10.81
C MET A 87 11.69 -13.99 9.34
N ALA A 88 11.17 -13.13 8.46
CA ALA A 88 11.43 -13.20 7.03
C ALA A 88 12.91 -12.95 6.71
N THR A 89 13.56 -13.97 6.15
CA THR A 89 14.93 -13.85 5.63
C THR A 89 14.89 -13.66 4.12
N LEU A 90 15.52 -12.59 3.62
CA LEU A 90 15.59 -12.28 2.20
C LEU A 90 17.02 -12.41 1.71
N LYS A 91 17.22 -13.01 0.53
CA LYS A 91 18.54 -13.16 -0.10
C LYS A 91 18.76 -12.10 -1.17
N GLY A 92 20.01 -11.71 -1.39
CA GLY A 92 20.42 -10.87 -2.51
C GLY A 92 19.88 -9.43 -2.46
N ASN A 93 19.38 -8.96 -3.59
CA ASN A 93 18.99 -7.56 -3.81
C ASN A 93 17.49 -7.32 -3.57
N TYR A 94 16.96 -7.88 -2.48
CA TYR A 94 15.55 -7.71 -2.13
C TYR A 94 15.39 -7.13 -0.72
N PHE A 95 14.23 -6.49 -0.49
CA PHE A 95 13.81 -6.04 0.83
C PHE A 95 12.30 -6.24 0.99
N LEU A 96 11.83 -6.35 2.23
CA LEU A 96 10.40 -6.47 2.49
C LEU A 96 9.75 -5.09 2.40
N CYS A 97 8.71 -4.95 1.57
CA CYS A 97 7.98 -3.70 1.43
C CYS A 97 7.38 -3.25 2.77
N ARG A 98 7.32 -1.93 2.98
CA ARG A 98 6.67 -1.34 4.16
C ARG A 98 5.16 -1.61 4.13
N GLN A 99 4.65 -2.26 5.16
CA GLN A 99 3.24 -2.69 5.27
C GLN A 99 2.41 -1.84 6.24
N THR A 100 2.77 -0.57 6.48
CA THR A 100 2.08 0.26 7.49
C THR A 100 0.57 0.36 7.27
N PRO A 101 0.04 0.62 6.05
CA PRO A 101 -1.40 0.65 5.82
C PRO A 101 -2.08 -0.69 6.10
N MET A 102 -1.44 -1.79 5.69
CA MET A 102 -1.92 -3.16 5.92
C MET A 102 -2.02 -3.46 7.43
N HIS A 103 -1.02 -3.08 8.23
CA HIS A 103 -1.10 -3.22 9.68
C HIS A 103 -2.24 -2.40 10.29
N THR A 104 -2.44 -1.15 9.83
CA THR A 104 -3.53 -0.29 10.31
C THR A 104 -4.90 -0.90 10.03
N ILE A 105 -5.12 -1.42 8.82
CA ILE A 105 -6.37 -2.09 8.46
C ILE A 105 -6.54 -3.40 9.25
N ALA A 106 -5.51 -4.24 9.32
CA ALA A 106 -5.56 -5.51 10.03
C ALA A 106 -5.93 -5.35 11.51
N LYS A 107 -5.45 -4.30 12.19
CA LYS A 107 -5.86 -3.97 13.57
C LYS A 107 -7.36 -3.70 13.68
N ARG A 108 -7.94 -3.00 12.71
CA ARG A 108 -9.37 -2.65 12.69
C ARG A 108 -10.26 -3.85 12.36
N LEU A 109 -9.74 -4.81 11.59
CA LEU A 109 -10.42 -6.06 11.23
C LEU A 109 -10.32 -7.16 12.30
N ASN A 110 -9.53 -6.96 13.36
CA ASN A 110 -9.18 -8.02 14.31
C ASN A 110 -10.40 -8.71 14.93
N ASN A 111 -11.43 -7.93 15.27
CA ASN A 111 -12.63 -8.41 15.97
C ASN A 111 -13.67 -9.04 15.02
N LEU A 112 -13.41 -9.07 13.71
CA LEU A 112 -14.32 -9.68 12.74
C LEU A 112 -13.95 -11.15 12.53
N ASN A 113 -14.98 -12.01 12.51
CA ASN A 113 -14.83 -13.43 12.22
C ASN A 113 -14.64 -13.64 10.71
N LEU A 114 -13.42 -13.38 10.24
CA LEU A 114 -12.99 -13.50 8.86
C LEU A 114 -11.72 -14.35 8.81
N SER A 115 -11.55 -15.10 7.73
CA SER A 115 -10.32 -15.85 7.48
C SER A 115 -9.11 -14.92 7.37
N ILE A 116 -7.90 -15.46 7.57
CA ILE A 116 -6.65 -14.70 7.36
C ILE A 116 -6.56 -14.20 5.92
N SER A 117 -6.92 -15.01 4.91
CA SER A 117 -6.96 -14.57 3.50
C SER A 117 -7.98 -13.46 3.24
N ASP A 118 -9.18 -13.53 3.80
CA ASP A 118 -10.18 -12.45 3.63
C ASP A 118 -9.69 -11.14 4.26
N LYS A 119 -9.17 -11.22 5.50
CA LYS A 119 -8.57 -10.06 6.18
C LYS A 119 -7.40 -9.51 5.36
N TYR A 120 -6.55 -10.37 4.79
CA TYR A 120 -5.42 -9.98 3.95
C TYR A 120 -5.89 -9.26 2.68
N THR A 121 -6.87 -9.83 1.99
CA THR A 121 -7.46 -9.26 0.77
C THR A 121 -8.07 -7.88 1.05
N LEU A 122 -8.81 -7.72 2.14
CA LEU A 122 -9.35 -6.43 2.56
C LEU A 122 -8.25 -5.41 2.88
N CYS A 123 -7.11 -5.84 3.44
CA CYS A 123 -5.97 -4.96 3.69
C CYS A 123 -5.26 -4.49 2.40
N MET A 124 -5.45 -5.20 1.28
CA MET A 124 -4.93 -4.82 -0.03
C MET A 124 -5.83 -3.82 -0.77
N ALA A 125 -7.00 -3.49 -0.21
CA ALA A 125 -7.92 -2.53 -0.82
C ALA A 125 -7.25 -1.14 -0.96
N PRO A 126 -7.35 -0.48 -2.13
CA PRO A 126 -6.71 0.82 -2.37
C PRO A 126 -7.51 1.92 -1.67
N LEU A 127 -7.17 2.20 -0.41
CA LEU A 127 -7.79 3.26 0.37
C LEU A 127 -6.76 4.04 1.20
N SER A 128 -7.13 5.26 1.55
CA SER A 128 -6.33 6.07 2.48
C SER A 128 -6.71 5.71 3.91
N THR A 129 -5.75 5.19 4.67
CA THR A 129 -5.93 4.91 6.10
C THR A 129 -6.07 6.17 6.95
N ASN A 130 -5.78 7.35 6.37
CA ASN A 130 -5.97 8.65 7.03
C ASN A 130 -7.41 9.18 6.86
N SER A 131 -8.22 8.57 5.98
CA SER A 131 -9.62 8.93 5.80
C SER A 131 -10.50 8.06 6.67
N GLU A 132 -11.07 8.65 7.73
CA GLU A 132 -12.02 7.94 8.60
C GLU A 132 -13.26 7.47 7.85
N GLN A 133 -13.71 8.21 6.83
CA GLN A 133 -14.83 7.80 5.98
C GLN A 133 -14.49 6.54 5.17
N ALA A 134 -13.30 6.47 4.58
CA ALA A 134 -12.85 5.30 3.84
C ALA A 134 -12.70 4.07 4.77
N MET A 135 -12.08 4.26 5.93
CA MET A 135 -11.93 3.20 6.95
C MET A 135 -13.27 2.71 7.48
N THR A 136 -14.21 3.61 7.75
CA THR A 136 -15.56 3.26 8.20
C THR A 136 -16.32 2.48 7.12
N THR A 137 -16.18 2.88 5.86
CA THR A 137 -16.81 2.20 4.72
C THR A 137 -16.25 0.79 4.55
N LEU A 138 -14.93 0.63 4.63
CA LEU A 138 -14.27 -0.66 4.62
C LEU A 138 -14.78 -1.57 5.74
N LEU A 139 -14.90 -1.05 6.97
CA LEU A 139 -15.37 -1.84 8.11
C LEU A 139 -16.83 -2.28 7.95
N LYS A 140 -17.71 -1.41 7.46
CA LYS A 140 -19.09 -1.77 7.14
C LYS A 140 -19.16 -2.88 6.09
N PHE A 141 -18.33 -2.80 5.06
CA PHE A 141 -18.22 -3.83 4.04
C PHE A 141 -17.73 -5.16 4.64
N ALA A 142 -16.65 -5.12 5.42
CA ALA A 142 -16.06 -6.29 6.07
C ALA A 142 -17.02 -6.96 7.06
N GLN A 143 -17.80 -6.18 7.82
CA GLN A 143 -18.82 -6.69 8.73
C GLN A 143 -19.90 -7.47 7.98
N LYS A 144 -20.45 -6.89 6.89
CA LYS A 144 -21.43 -7.59 6.04
C LYS A 144 -20.85 -8.87 5.43
N HIS A 145 -19.62 -8.78 4.92
CA HIS A 145 -18.92 -9.93 4.37
C HIS A 145 -18.76 -11.05 5.42
N SER A 146 -18.46 -10.72 6.68
CA SER A 146 -18.27 -11.71 7.75
C SER A 146 -19.52 -12.52 8.10
N VAL A 147 -20.70 -12.00 7.76
CA VAL A 147 -22.00 -12.69 7.94
C VAL A 147 -22.59 -13.21 6.63
N GLY A 148 -21.84 -13.15 5.53
CA GLY A 148 -22.31 -13.60 4.20
C GLY A 148 -23.32 -12.66 3.54
N GLU A 149 -23.45 -11.42 4.00
CA GLU A 149 -24.36 -10.43 3.41
C GLU A 149 -23.73 -9.69 2.24
N ALA A 150 -24.53 -9.46 1.18
CA ALA A 150 -24.11 -8.63 0.06
C ALA A 150 -24.04 -7.14 0.47
N SER A 151 -22.91 -6.50 0.15
CA SER A 151 -22.79 -5.05 0.21
C SER A 151 -23.21 -4.45 -1.13
N GLY A 152 -24.22 -3.58 -1.11
CA GLY A 152 -24.71 -2.90 -2.31
C GLY A 152 -25.27 -1.52 -2.00
N LEU A 153 -25.33 -0.68 -3.03
CA LEU A 153 -26.11 0.54 -3.00
C LEU A 153 -27.59 0.14 -2.99
N ARG A 154 -28.39 0.73 -2.08
CA ARG A 154 -29.84 0.59 -2.15
C ARG A 154 -30.29 1.32 -3.41
N GLY A 155 -30.47 0.58 -4.50
CA GLY A 155 -31.19 1.12 -5.64
C GLY A 155 -32.61 1.39 -5.19
N ASN A 156 -33.05 2.65 -5.24
CA ASN A 156 -34.47 2.88 -5.45
C ASN A 156 -34.78 2.21 -6.78
N THR A 157 -35.44 1.05 -6.73
CA THR A 157 -35.95 0.39 -7.92
C THR A 157 -36.90 1.37 -8.58
N ILE A 158 -36.45 2.05 -9.63
CA ILE A 158 -37.36 2.74 -10.54
C ILE A 158 -38.20 1.63 -11.15
N PRO A 159 -39.53 1.57 -10.92
CA PRO A 159 -40.36 0.55 -11.54
C PRO A 159 -40.16 0.66 -13.06
N LYS A 160 -39.93 -0.49 -13.70
CA LYS A 160 -39.85 -0.56 -15.17
C LYS A 160 -41.18 -0.05 -15.74
N PRO A 161 -41.15 0.74 -16.83
CA PRO A 161 -42.34 1.28 -17.46
C PRO A 161 -43.30 0.19 -17.95
#